data_AF-A0A8H6S2J1-F1
#
_entry.id   AF-A0A8H6S2J1-F1
#
_cell.length_a   1.000
_cell.length_b   1.000
_cell.length_c   1.000
_cell.angle_alpha   90.00
_cell.angle_beta   90.00
_cell.angle_gamma   90.00
#
_symmetry.space_group_name_H-M   'P 1'
#
loop_
_entity.id
_entity.type
_entity.pdbx_description
1 polymer ?
#
loop_
_entity_poly.entity_id
_entity_poly.type
_entity_poly.pdbx_seq_one_letter_code
_entity_poly.pdbx_strand_id
1 'polypeptide(L)'
;MANPVVNTKKRAAAIQWEKNPDWTNISLAVLKDDPKLRLKLFSDSTQDAKKEGRTKTVGADGKKQLFGQFAKKVFEHSDMKTKYPDVVTEYEKDPQRYASLLQQRYDRLRKLYREYRGKLKETGKGVEAGDEACNSIVQTRKLFPFWDDLHAFWCELPNYNPVGVSTADSGVDHAAHTEALFSSSRASSAGVDSLGEEELAEMANDPDADDDEGEEPSNFSSYASSLFGGEGEEDVALDESIPPKPSKTETKPSMPPAVSKSRSGTINKSKNTLGHATKKHAIEIFDDNTKEEAQCIEAMRNDRVTLKRKDQEIKMMRVSNKRAKLDAEDRDKDRAFREREQTYTAQQRDKDRQHEILMGLLQSGVDAKELRGMGLLPPSSLDTNDPFKLGYSM
;
A
#
# COMPACT_ATOMS: atom_id res chain seq x y z
N MET A 1 -23.28 -40.64 -15.88
CA MET A 1 -22.78 -39.24 -15.89
C MET A 1 -21.27 -39.29 -15.82
N ALA A 2 -20.59 -38.87 -16.89
CA ALA A 2 -19.12 -38.92 -16.97
C ALA A 2 -18.52 -37.74 -16.18
N ASN A 3 -17.57 -38.03 -15.29
CA ASN A 3 -16.87 -36.99 -14.54
C ASN A 3 -15.99 -36.16 -15.51
N PRO A 4 -16.02 -34.81 -15.41
CA PRO A 4 -15.16 -33.97 -16.24
C PRO A 4 -13.70 -34.29 -15.94
N VAL A 5 -12.96 -34.67 -16.97
CA VAL A 5 -11.50 -34.87 -16.88
C VAL A 5 -10.87 -33.52 -16.57
N VAL A 6 -10.47 -33.33 -15.32
CA VAL A 6 -9.76 -32.11 -14.89
C VAL A 6 -8.38 -32.13 -15.54
N ASN A 7 -8.22 -31.34 -16.60
CA ASN A 7 -6.93 -31.11 -17.24
C ASN A 7 -6.01 -30.35 -16.29
N THR A 8 -5.24 -31.10 -15.49
CA THR A 8 -4.20 -30.52 -14.63
C THR A 8 -3.04 -30.09 -15.51
N LYS A 9 -3.01 -28.79 -15.87
CA LYS A 9 -1.87 -28.20 -16.60
C LYS A 9 -0.60 -28.45 -15.79
N LYS A 10 0.33 -29.24 -16.34
CA LYS A 10 1.64 -29.48 -15.75
C LYS A 10 2.32 -28.14 -15.50
N ARG A 11 2.68 -27.86 -14.24
CA ARG A 11 3.37 -26.61 -13.89
C ARG A 11 4.69 -26.54 -14.66
N ALA A 12 4.90 -25.44 -15.37
CA ALA A 12 6.16 -25.19 -16.04
C ALA A 12 7.31 -25.16 -15.02
N ALA A 13 8.51 -25.56 -15.44
CA ALA A 13 9.68 -25.60 -14.56
C ALA A 13 9.97 -24.20 -13.97
N ALA A 14 10.44 -24.15 -12.73
CA ALA A 14 10.85 -22.88 -12.14
C ALA A 14 12.12 -22.39 -12.83
N ILE A 15 12.07 -21.18 -13.39
CA ILE A 15 13.23 -20.56 -14.04
C ILE A 15 14.17 -20.03 -12.95
N GLN A 16 15.41 -20.50 -12.96
CA GLN A 16 16.38 -20.25 -11.89
C GLN A 16 17.26 -19.04 -12.22
N TRP A 17 16.73 -17.84 -12.03
CA TRP A 17 17.47 -16.57 -12.17
C TRP A 17 18.72 -16.49 -11.27
N GLU A 18 18.73 -17.21 -10.15
CA GLU A 18 19.84 -17.25 -9.20
C GLU A 18 21.06 -18.02 -9.73
N LYS A 19 20.84 -18.96 -10.66
CA LYS A 19 21.93 -19.71 -11.29
C LYS A 19 22.55 -18.97 -12.48
N ASN A 20 21.86 -17.96 -13.00
CA ASN A 20 22.26 -17.22 -14.19
C ASN A 20 22.32 -15.71 -13.88
N PRO A 21 23.35 -15.24 -13.13
CA PRO A 21 23.49 -13.83 -12.81
C PRO A 21 23.58 -12.94 -14.06
N ASP A 22 24.11 -13.48 -15.16
CA ASP A 22 24.23 -12.82 -16.45
C ASP A 22 22.90 -12.32 -17.00
N TRP A 23 21.80 -13.03 -16.77
CA TRP A 23 20.48 -12.56 -17.22
C TRP A 23 20.05 -11.31 -16.46
N THR A 24 20.44 -11.19 -15.20
CA THR A 24 20.20 -9.96 -14.43
C THR A 24 21.04 -8.82 -15.01
N ASN A 25 22.32 -9.08 -15.31
CA ASN A 25 23.21 -8.08 -15.94
C ASN A 25 22.68 -7.60 -17.30
N ILE A 26 22.24 -8.50 -18.18
CA ILE A 26 21.64 -8.15 -19.47
C ILE A 26 20.37 -7.30 -19.25
N SER A 27 19.52 -7.69 -18.28
CA SER A 27 18.31 -6.92 -17.98
C SER A 27 18.62 -5.51 -17.45
N LEU A 28 19.71 -5.35 -16.70
CA LEU A 28 20.17 -4.06 -16.21
C LEU A 28 20.76 -3.21 -17.34
N ALA A 29 21.53 -3.82 -18.26
CA ALA A 29 22.03 -3.16 -19.45
C ALA A 29 20.88 -2.58 -20.30
N VAL A 30 19.84 -3.38 -20.55
CA VAL A 30 18.63 -2.91 -21.26
C VAL A 30 17.96 -1.71 -20.56
N LEU A 31 17.97 -1.67 -19.23
CA LEU A 31 17.43 -0.52 -18.48
C LEU A 31 18.34 0.71 -18.50
N LYS A 32 19.66 0.52 -18.65
CA LYS A 32 20.60 1.63 -18.87
C LYS A 32 20.39 2.24 -20.25
N ASP A 33 20.20 1.39 -21.25
CA ASP A 33 20.03 1.82 -22.65
C ASP A 33 18.68 2.49 -22.90
N ASP A 34 17.62 2.13 -22.15
CA ASP A 34 16.31 2.75 -22.24
C ASP A 34 15.88 3.45 -20.93
N PRO A 35 16.29 4.71 -20.73
CA PRO A 35 15.90 5.47 -19.54
C PRO A 35 14.38 5.73 -19.48
N LYS A 36 13.67 5.78 -20.61
CA LYS A 36 12.22 6.00 -20.61
C LYS A 36 11.48 4.78 -20.06
N LEU A 37 11.89 3.58 -20.46
CA LEU A 37 11.35 2.34 -19.90
C LEU A 37 11.69 2.23 -18.41
N ARG A 38 12.92 2.57 -18.02
CA ARG A 38 13.36 2.59 -16.61
C ARG A 38 12.47 3.52 -15.77
N LEU A 39 12.25 4.76 -16.19
CA LEU A 39 11.40 5.73 -15.50
C LEU A 39 9.94 5.25 -15.40
N LYS A 40 9.40 4.65 -16.47
CA LYS A 40 8.06 4.04 -16.43
C LYS A 40 7.98 2.87 -15.45
N LEU A 41 9.02 2.03 -15.38
CA LEU A 41 9.02 0.80 -14.58
C LEU A 41 9.20 1.05 -13.07
N PHE A 42 9.99 2.07 -12.72
CA PHE A 42 10.31 2.41 -11.32
C PHE A 42 9.59 3.66 -10.80
N SER A 43 8.77 4.30 -11.64
CA SER A 43 8.24 5.66 -11.48
C SER A 43 9.34 6.71 -11.47
N ASP A 44 9.03 7.85 -12.07
CA ASP A 44 9.83 9.05 -11.95
C ASP A 44 9.76 9.62 -10.52
N SER A 45 10.85 10.24 -10.08
CA SER A 45 10.88 11.02 -8.84
C SER A 45 10.06 12.29 -9.04
N THR A 46 9.19 12.63 -8.08
CA THR A 46 8.36 13.85 -8.21
C THR A 46 9.20 15.11 -8.05
N GLN A 47 10.32 15.03 -7.32
CA GLN A 47 11.23 16.15 -7.15
C GLN A 47 12.03 16.43 -8.43
N ASP A 48 12.55 15.38 -9.08
CA ASP A 48 13.37 15.56 -10.28
C ASP A 48 12.53 16.00 -11.47
N ALA A 49 11.33 15.44 -11.63
CA ALA A 49 10.36 15.92 -12.61
C ALA A 49 10.05 17.43 -12.43
N LYS A 50 9.86 17.89 -11.18
CA LYS A 50 9.64 19.32 -10.89
C LYS A 50 10.88 20.18 -11.17
N LYS A 51 12.08 19.71 -10.79
CA LYS A 51 13.34 20.43 -11.04
C LYS A 51 13.61 20.59 -12.54
N GLU A 52 13.27 19.60 -13.34
CA GLU A 52 13.41 19.64 -14.80
C GLU A 52 12.25 20.37 -15.51
N GLY A 53 11.24 20.85 -14.77
CA GLY A 53 10.05 21.46 -15.36
C GLY A 53 9.21 20.49 -16.22
N ARG A 54 9.35 19.18 -15.98
CA ARG A 54 8.69 18.12 -16.75
C ARG A 54 7.49 17.56 -15.99
N THR A 55 6.43 17.23 -16.71
CA THR A 55 5.30 16.48 -16.12
C THR A 55 5.77 15.08 -15.72
N LYS A 56 5.53 14.72 -14.45
CA LYS A 56 5.80 13.39 -13.91
C LYS A 56 5.17 12.33 -14.82
N THR A 57 5.98 11.47 -15.45
CA THR A 57 5.37 10.35 -16.19
C THR A 57 5.07 9.23 -15.23
N VAL A 58 3.78 9.10 -14.93
CA VAL A 58 3.23 7.92 -14.29
C VAL A 58 2.92 6.93 -15.39
N GLY A 59 3.33 5.67 -15.23
CA GLY A 59 2.93 4.62 -16.16
C GLY A 59 1.41 4.49 -16.12
N ALA A 60 0.73 4.93 -17.19
CA ALA A 60 -0.68 4.65 -17.40
C ALA A 60 -0.90 3.13 -17.63
N ASP A 61 0.11 2.46 -18.18
CA ASP A 61 0.12 1.03 -18.43
C ASP A 61 0.17 0.23 -17.12
N GLY A 62 -0.58 -0.87 -17.06
CA GLY A 62 -0.55 -1.75 -15.90
C GLY A 62 0.84 -2.36 -15.69
N LYS A 63 1.24 -2.59 -14.43
CA LYS A 63 2.57 -3.16 -14.07
C LYS A 63 2.91 -4.41 -14.89
N LYS A 64 1.95 -5.30 -15.15
CA LYS A 64 2.14 -6.51 -15.98
C LYS A 64 2.52 -6.18 -17.43
N GLN A 65 1.91 -5.17 -18.04
CA GLN A 65 2.19 -4.75 -19.41
C GLN A 65 3.60 -4.16 -19.51
N LEU A 66 4.00 -3.32 -18.55
CA LEU A 66 5.35 -2.75 -18.49
C LEU A 66 6.42 -3.83 -18.38
N PHE A 67 6.22 -4.84 -17.52
CA PHE A 67 7.13 -5.99 -17.44
C PHE A 67 7.09 -6.88 -18.69
N GLY A 68 5.98 -6.90 -19.43
CA GLY A 68 5.90 -7.54 -20.75
C GLY A 68 6.76 -6.83 -21.80
N GLN A 69 6.67 -5.49 -21.88
CA GLN A 69 7.52 -4.68 -22.75
C GLN A 69 8.99 -4.81 -22.36
N PHE A 70 9.28 -4.81 -21.07
CA PHE A 70 10.64 -4.98 -20.57
C PHE A 70 11.20 -6.37 -20.89
N ALA A 71 10.43 -7.44 -20.63
CA ALA A 71 10.84 -8.79 -21.00
C ALA A 71 11.13 -8.89 -22.50
N LYS A 72 10.26 -8.34 -23.36
CA LYS A 72 10.48 -8.30 -24.80
C LYS A 72 11.86 -7.71 -25.15
N LYS A 73 12.22 -6.56 -24.60
CA LYS A 73 13.55 -5.96 -24.85
C LYS A 73 14.71 -6.80 -24.34
N VAL A 74 14.56 -7.44 -23.17
CA VAL A 74 15.59 -8.32 -22.60
C VAL A 74 15.83 -9.55 -23.48
N PHE A 75 14.77 -10.21 -23.97
CA PHE A 75 14.90 -11.38 -24.83
C PHE A 75 15.20 -11.03 -26.29
N GLU A 76 14.96 -9.79 -26.72
CA GLU A 76 15.39 -9.28 -28.03
C GLU A 76 16.86 -8.86 -28.07
N HIS A 77 17.48 -8.61 -26.92
CA HIS A 77 18.87 -8.19 -26.78
C HIS A 77 19.84 -9.20 -27.39
N SER A 78 20.86 -8.70 -28.11
CA SER A 78 21.85 -9.51 -28.84
C SER A 78 22.51 -10.55 -27.93
N ASP A 79 23.01 -10.14 -26.76
CA ASP A 79 23.66 -11.04 -25.81
C ASP A 79 22.75 -12.17 -25.32
N MET A 80 21.45 -11.90 -25.15
CA MET A 80 20.50 -12.91 -24.70
C MET A 80 20.26 -13.95 -25.80
N LYS A 81 20.12 -13.50 -27.06
CA LYS A 81 19.97 -14.38 -28.23
C LYS A 81 21.22 -15.21 -28.48
N THR A 82 22.40 -14.61 -28.38
CA THR A 82 23.67 -15.28 -28.67
C THR A 82 24.06 -16.28 -27.59
N LYS A 83 23.93 -15.91 -26.31
CA LYS A 83 24.38 -16.76 -25.19
C LYS A 83 23.34 -17.79 -24.75
N TYR A 84 22.05 -17.51 -24.90
CA TYR A 84 20.97 -18.34 -24.36
C TYR A 84 19.81 -18.55 -25.35
N PRO A 85 20.07 -19.12 -26.55
CA PRO A 85 19.04 -19.29 -27.59
C PRO A 85 17.88 -20.19 -27.15
N ASP A 86 18.13 -21.20 -26.32
CA ASP A 86 17.09 -22.09 -25.79
C ASP A 86 16.06 -21.34 -24.94
N VAL A 87 16.53 -20.39 -24.13
CA VAL A 87 15.69 -19.58 -23.24
C VAL A 87 14.86 -18.58 -24.05
N VAL A 88 15.43 -18.01 -25.12
CA VAL A 88 14.70 -17.17 -26.06
C VAL A 88 13.60 -17.97 -26.77
N THR A 89 13.90 -19.21 -27.18
CA THR A 89 12.91 -20.11 -27.79
C THR A 89 11.79 -20.47 -26.80
N GLU A 90 12.10 -20.66 -25.52
CA GLU A 90 11.08 -20.84 -24.48
C GLU A 90 10.27 -19.56 -24.22
N TYR A 91 10.90 -18.40 -24.29
CA TYR A 91 10.24 -17.11 -24.14
C TYR A 91 9.20 -16.89 -25.24
N GLU A 92 9.53 -17.21 -26.49
CA GLU A 92 8.59 -17.09 -27.62
C GLU A 92 7.33 -17.95 -27.44
N LYS A 93 7.45 -19.09 -26.74
CA LYS A 93 6.31 -19.96 -26.43
C LYS A 93 5.38 -19.39 -25.36
N ASP A 94 5.92 -18.69 -24.36
CA ASP A 94 5.12 -18.10 -23.27
C ASP A 94 5.73 -16.77 -22.75
N PRO A 95 5.53 -15.66 -23.47
CA PRO A 95 6.11 -14.37 -23.10
C PRO A 95 5.60 -13.85 -21.74
N GLN A 96 4.35 -14.14 -21.41
CA GLN A 96 3.69 -13.64 -20.18
C GLN A 96 4.27 -14.27 -18.92
N ARG A 97 4.66 -15.56 -18.99
CA ARG A 97 5.37 -16.23 -17.89
C ARG A 97 6.69 -15.55 -17.58
N TYR A 98 7.47 -15.21 -18.61
CA TYR A 98 8.76 -14.55 -18.44
C TYR A 98 8.63 -13.11 -17.94
N ALA A 99 7.62 -12.37 -18.40
CA ALA A 99 7.28 -11.06 -17.83
C ALA A 99 7.01 -11.14 -16.32
N SER A 100 6.20 -12.13 -15.90
CA SER A 100 5.89 -12.36 -14.48
C SER A 100 7.11 -12.75 -13.67
N LEU A 101 7.99 -13.57 -14.23
CA LEU A 101 9.23 -13.98 -13.57
C LEU A 101 10.23 -12.83 -13.44
N LEU A 102 10.35 -12.00 -14.47
CA LEU A 102 11.17 -10.79 -14.42
C LEU A 102 10.66 -9.83 -13.35
N GLN A 103 9.34 -9.65 -13.26
CA GLN A 103 8.73 -8.88 -12.17
C GLN A 103 9.10 -9.45 -10.79
N GLN A 104 8.93 -10.76 -10.59
CA GLN A 104 9.26 -11.40 -9.32
C GLN A 104 10.75 -11.26 -8.98
N ARG A 105 11.63 -11.36 -9.98
CA ARG A 105 13.08 -11.15 -9.81
C ARG A 105 13.38 -9.74 -9.32
N TYR A 106 12.81 -8.71 -9.95
CA TYR A 106 13.00 -7.32 -9.53
C TYR A 106 12.38 -7.03 -8.16
N ASP A 107 11.22 -7.62 -7.82
CA ASP A 107 10.64 -7.48 -6.48
C ASP A 107 11.57 -8.08 -5.40
N ARG A 108 12.28 -9.19 -5.68
CA ARG A 108 13.34 -9.74 -4.79
C ARG A 108 14.57 -8.83 -4.71
N LEU A 109 15.06 -8.32 -5.83
CA LEU A 109 16.20 -7.39 -5.88
C LEU A 109 15.91 -6.11 -5.08
N ARG A 110 14.69 -5.57 -5.19
CA ARG A 110 14.22 -4.42 -4.40
C ARG A 110 14.26 -4.72 -2.91
N LYS A 111 13.82 -5.91 -2.49
CA LYS A 111 13.84 -6.33 -1.08
C LYS A 111 15.29 -6.43 -0.56
N LEU A 112 16.18 -7.08 -1.30
CA LEU A 112 17.60 -7.19 -0.95
C LEU A 112 18.27 -5.82 -0.86
N TYR A 113 18.02 -4.94 -1.82
CA TYR A 113 18.55 -3.58 -1.80
C TYR A 113 18.12 -2.81 -0.55
N ARG A 114 16.82 -2.87 -0.18
CA ARG A 114 16.34 -2.22 1.05
C ARG A 114 17.01 -2.78 2.31
N GLU A 115 17.25 -4.09 2.35
CA GLU A 115 17.94 -4.73 3.46
C GLU A 115 19.38 -4.24 3.59
N TYR A 116 20.17 -4.29 2.52
CA TYR A 116 21.55 -3.80 2.53
C TYR A 116 21.64 -2.30 2.82
N ARG A 117 20.73 -1.51 2.24
CA ARG A 117 20.64 -0.09 2.52
C ARG A 117 20.30 0.21 3.98
N GLY A 118 19.42 -0.58 4.60
CA GLY A 118 19.13 -0.50 6.02
C GLY A 118 20.37 -0.74 6.88
N LYS A 119 21.10 -1.82 6.58
CA LYS A 119 22.37 -2.15 7.27
C LYS A 119 23.39 -1.02 7.12
N LEU A 120 23.55 -0.45 5.93
CA LEU A 120 24.45 0.69 5.70
C LEU A 120 24.03 1.94 6.49
N LYS A 121 22.73 2.21 6.63
CA LYS A 121 22.22 3.33 7.45
C LYS A 121 22.44 3.09 8.94
N GLU A 122 22.32 1.85 9.42
CA GLU A 122 22.63 1.49 10.80
C GLU A 122 24.11 1.72 11.12
N THR A 123 25.00 1.36 10.19
CA THR A 123 26.44 1.66 10.30
C THR A 123 26.75 3.15 10.25
N GLY A 124 25.94 3.95 9.57
CA GLY A 124 26.11 5.41 9.47
C GLY A 124 25.88 6.20 10.77
N LYS A 125 25.47 5.55 11.88
CA LYS A 125 25.23 6.19 13.19
C LYS A 125 26.51 6.52 13.98
N GLY A 126 27.64 6.65 13.30
CA GLY A 126 28.95 6.84 13.91
C GLY A 126 29.69 5.51 13.95
N VAL A 127 30.51 5.28 12.94
CA VAL A 127 31.57 4.26 13.02
C VAL A 127 32.64 4.84 13.94
N GLU A 128 32.96 4.16 15.03
CA GLU A 128 34.07 4.57 15.88
C GLU A 128 35.39 4.52 15.10
N ALA A 129 36.25 5.51 15.31
CA ALA A 129 37.54 5.61 14.63
C ALA A 129 38.43 4.42 15.04
N GLY A 130 38.40 3.35 14.23
CA GLY A 130 39.10 2.09 14.51
C GLY A 130 38.34 0.86 14.00
N ASP A 131 37.02 0.97 13.80
CA ASP A 131 36.22 -0.12 13.26
C ASP A 131 36.39 -0.25 11.74
N GLU A 132 36.52 -1.48 11.26
CA GLU A 132 36.67 -1.87 9.85
C GLU A 132 35.45 -1.51 8.95
N ALA A 133 34.58 -0.60 9.39
CA ALA A 133 33.32 -0.29 8.72
C ALA A 133 33.48 0.38 7.34
N CYS A 134 34.68 0.84 6.99
CA CYS A 134 35.04 1.18 5.60
C CYS A 134 34.82 0.01 4.63
N ASN A 135 34.67 -1.23 5.11
CA ASN A 135 34.39 -2.40 4.30
C ASN A 135 32.91 -2.75 4.11
N SER A 136 31.95 -2.06 4.74
CA SER A 136 30.52 -2.45 4.64
C SER A 136 29.97 -2.34 3.21
N ILE A 137 30.36 -1.31 2.45
CA ILE A 137 30.03 -1.16 1.03
C ILE A 137 30.74 -2.22 0.18
N VAL A 138 32.02 -2.50 0.46
CA VAL A 138 32.80 -3.52 -0.26
C VAL A 138 32.20 -4.92 -0.04
N GLN A 139 31.81 -5.25 1.20
CA GLN A 139 31.09 -6.47 1.54
C GLN A 139 29.73 -6.53 0.85
N THR A 140 29.00 -5.41 0.80
CA THR A 140 27.72 -5.31 0.08
C THR A 140 27.90 -5.59 -1.40
N ARG A 141 28.92 -5.02 -2.06
CA ARG A 141 29.24 -5.29 -3.48
C ARG A 141 29.62 -6.76 -3.71
N LYS A 142 30.34 -7.38 -2.77
CA LYS A 142 30.71 -8.80 -2.85
C LYS A 142 29.51 -9.73 -2.74
N LEU A 143 28.57 -9.43 -1.84
CA LEU A 143 27.35 -10.22 -1.63
C LEU A 143 26.25 -9.92 -2.64
N PHE A 144 26.26 -8.70 -3.18
CA PHE A 144 25.26 -8.21 -4.12
C PHE A 144 25.93 -7.51 -5.30
N PRO A 145 26.38 -8.29 -6.31
CA PRO A 145 27.14 -7.77 -7.45
C PRO A 145 26.40 -6.71 -8.28
N PHE A 146 25.07 -6.67 -8.18
CA PHE A 146 24.21 -5.71 -8.89
C PHE A 146 24.02 -4.39 -8.13
N TRP A 147 24.74 -4.18 -7.02
CA TRP A 147 24.56 -3.05 -6.12
C TRP A 147 24.71 -1.71 -6.84
N ASP A 148 25.81 -1.49 -7.56
CA ASP A 148 26.12 -0.16 -8.11
C ASP A 148 25.05 0.29 -9.13
N ASP A 149 24.65 -0.60 -10.03
CA ASP A 149 23.63 -0.32 -11.05
C ASP A 149 22.25 -0.06 -10.45
N LEU A 150 21.83 -0.92 -9.51
CA LEU A 150 20.53 -0.78 -8.86
C LEU A 150 20.50 0.40 -7.90
N HIS A 151 21.61 0.70 -7.24
CA HIS A 151 21.74 1.87 -6.37
C HIS A 151 21.60 3.14 -7.21
N ALA A 152 22.29 3.24 -8.35
CA ALA A 152 22.14 4.36 -9.28
C ALA A 152 20.69 4.56 -9.76
N PHE A 153 19.89 3.49 -9.86
CA PHE A 153 18.48 3.60 -10.26
C PHE A 153 17.53 3.95 -9.12
N TRP A 154 17.85 3.56 -7.89
CA TRP A 154 16.91 3.61 -6.77
C TRP A 154 17.30 4.60 -5.67
N CYS A 155 18.52 5.14 -5.65
CA CYS A 155 18.94 6.09 -4.61
C CYS A 155 18.17 7.42 -4.68
N GLU A 156 17.81 7.85 -5.89
CA GLU A 156 17.07 9.09 -6.17
C GLU A 156 15.57 8.98 -5.87
N LEU A 157 15.04 7.75 -5.84
CA LEU A 157 13.60 7.53 -5.67
C LEU A 157 13.21 7.70 -4.19
N PRO A 158 12.31 8.65 -3.85
CA PRO A 158 11.91 8.91 -2.45
C PRO A 158 11.29 7.69 -1.74
N ASN A 159 10.71 6.76 -2.50
CA ASN A 159 10.13 5.54 -1.94
C ASN A 159 11.19 4.54 -1.43
N TYR A 160 12.41 4.61 -1.97
CA TYR A 160 13.53 3.78 -1.56
C TYR A 160 14.46 4.52 -0.62
N ASN A 161 14.52 5.84 -0.77
CA ASN A 161 15.06 6.76 0.21
C ASN A 161 13.96 7.58 0.85
N PRO A 162 13.28 7.04 1.89
CA PRO A 162 12.45 7.92 2.70
C PRO A 162 13.39 9.01 3.17
N VAL A 163 13.10 10.24 2.73
CA VAL A 163 13.66 11.47 3.29
C VAL A 163 13.06 11.57 4.68
N GLY A 164 13.45 10.63 5.55
CA GLY A 164 13.21 10.74 6.97
C GLY A 164 14.16 11.85 7.39
N VAL A 165 13.60 13.05 7.58
CA VAL A 165 13.80 14.02 8.67
C VAL A 165 15.08 13.83 9.50
N SER A 166 16.18 13.58 8.83
CA SER A 166 17.53 13.63 9.34
C SER A 166 18.21 14.63 8.43
N THR A 167 17.78 15.90 8.55
CA THR A 167 18.52 17.10 8.16
C THR A 167 19.79 17.27 9.01
N ALA A 168 20.33 16.15 9.45
CA ALA A 168 21.60 16.08 10.12
C ALA A 168 22.63 15.81 9.05
N ASP A 169 23.10 16.89 8.42
CA ASP A 169 24.29 16.82 7.59
C ASP A 169 25.38 16.12 8.40
N SER A 170 25.97 15.07 7.84
CA SER A 170 27.01 14.29 8.51
C SER A 170 28.15 15.23 8.90
N GLY A 171 28.36 15.43 10.21
CA GLY A 171 29.35 16.36 10.75
C GLY A 171 28.75 17.57 11.47
N VAL A 172 27.43 17.78 11.41
CA VAL A 172 26.75 18.72 12.30
C VAL A 172 26.49 18.01 13.63
N ASP A 173 27.20 18.45 14.67
CA ASP A 173 26.94 17.99 16.02
C ASP A 173 25.62 18.59 16.52
N HIS A 174 24.53 17.86 16.28
CA HIS A 174 23.21 18.27 16.76
C HIS A 174 23.14 18.35 18.28
N ALA A 175 23.98 17.61 19.00
CA ALA A 175 24.06 17.72 20.45
C ALA A 175 24.63 19.09 20.83
N ALA A 176 25.74 19.52 20.21
CA ALA A 176 26.28 20.86 20.44
C ALA A 176 25.31 21.98 20.04
N HIS A 177 24.59 21.83 18.92
CA HIS A 177 23.60 22.84 18.50
C HIS A 177 22.36 22.87 19.41
N THR A 178 21.89 21.72 19.90
CA THR A 178 20.81 21.70 20.90
C THR A 178 21.27 22.23 22.25
N GLU A 179 22.49 21.90 22.67
CA GLU A 179 23.09 22.44 23.90
C GLU A 179 23.24 23.96 23.83
N ALA A 180 23.63 24.53 22.67
CA ALA A 180 23.65 25.97 22.46
C ALA A 180 22.26 26.60 22.58
N LEU A 181 21.21 25.98 22.01
CA LEU A 181 19.83 26.46 22.12
C LEU A 181 19.34 26.50 23.57
N PHE A 182 19.65 25.47 24.38
CA PHE A 182 19.26 25.45 25.80
C PHE A 182 20.15 26.32 26.69
N SER A 183 21.43 26.50 26.33
CA SER A 183 22.35 27.35 27.07
C SER A 183 22.06 28.83 26.85
N SER A 184 21.60 29.21 25.66
CA SER A 184 21.31 30.61 25.33
C SER A 184 20.03 31.14 25.98
N SER A 185 19.08 30.29 26.40
CA SER A 185 17.87 30.76 27.11
C SER A 185 18.11 31.05 28.59
N ARG A 186 19.21 30.56 29.17
CA ARG A 186 19.52 30.72 30.59
C ARG A 186 20.25 32.02 30.91
N ALA A 187 20.78 32.71 29.90
CA ALA A 187 21.50 33.97 30.06
C ALA A 187 20.58 35.21 30.07
N SER A 188 19.31 35.08 29.69
CA SER A 188 18.35 36.19 29.54
C SER A 188 17.24 36.24 30.60
N SER A 189 17.24 35.38 31.63
CA SER A 189 16.25 35.45 32.71
C SER A 189 16.71 36.24 33.94
N ALA A 190 17.85 36.94 33.89
CA ALA A 190 18.32 37.81 34.96
C ALA A 190 17.93 39.27 34.68
N GLY A 191 16.63 39.54 34.79
CA GLY A 191 16.08 40.88 34.94
C GLY A 191 15.46 41.44 33.67
N VAL A 192 14.12 41.47 33.62
CA VAL A 192 13.34 42.71 33.48
C VAL A 192 11.94 42.45 34.07
N ASP A 193 11.70 42.90 35.30
CA ASP A 193 10.37 43.36 35.73
C ASP A 193 10.12 44.68 34.99
N SER A 194 9.44 44.65 33.85
CA SER A 194 8.82 45.84 33.25
C SER A 194 7.97 45.41 32.06
N LEU A 195 6.76 44.94 32.34
CA LEU A 195 5.70 44.80 31.34
C LEU A 195 5.31 46.22 30.89
N GLY A 196 5.90 46.67 29.78
CA GLY A 196 5.52 47.87 29.07
C GLY A 196 4.22 47.64 28.31
N GLU A 197 3.24 48.47 28.60
CA GLU A 197 1.85 48.46 28.11
C GLU A 197 1.69 48.79 26.61
N GLU A 198 2.79 48.83 25.84
CA GLU A 198 2.81 49.33 24.45
C GLU A 198 2.72 48.24 23.37
N GLU A 199 2.88 46.96 23.72
CA GLU A 199 2.85 45.84 22.75
C GLU A 199 1.45 45.20 22.61
N LEU A 200 0.38 45.93 22.97
CA LEU A 200 -1.01 45.53 22.72
C LEU A 200 -1.66 46.30 21.55
N ALA A 201 -0.95 47.27 20.96
CA ALA A 201 -1.51 48.17 19.94
C ALA A 201 -1.18 47.78 18.48
N GLU A 202 -0.24 46.85 18.22
CA GLU A 202 0.15 46.50 16.84
C GLU A 202 -0.57 45.26 16.26
N MET A 203 -1.44 44.60 17.03
CA MET A 203 -2.21 43.43 16.55
C MET A 203 -3.54 43.80 15.85
N ALA A 204 -3.84 45.09 15.65
CA ALA A 204 -5.15 45.57 15.19
C ALA A 204 -5.22 46.07 13.74
N ASN A 205 -4.15 45.99 12.94
CA ASN A 205 -4.17 46.49 11.55
C ASN A 205 -3.46 45.53 10.57
N ASP A 206 -3.97 44.31 10.44
CA ASP A 206 -3.72 43.48 9.25
C ASP A 206 -5.01 43.38 8.42
N PRO A 207 -5.20 44.23 7.39
CA PRO A 207 -6.41 44.27 6.57
C PRO A 207 -6.47 43.22 5.45
N ASP A 208 -5.57 42.22 5.38
CA ASP A 208 -5.52 41.22 4.30
C ASP A 208 -5.94 39.79 4.74
N ALA A 209 -6.74 39.66 5.81
CA ALA A 209 -7.17 38.36 6.34
C ALA A 209 -8.50 37.81 5.79
N ASP A 210 -9.12 38.45 4.79
CA ASP A 210 -10.39 38.01 4.21
C ASP A 210 -10.31 37.88 2.68
N ASP A 211 -9.80 36.74 2.17
CA ASP A 211 -10.26 36.13 0.90
C ASP A 211 -9.50 34.81 0.61
N ASP A 212 -9.92 33.72 1.26
CA ASP A 212 -9.74 32.37 0.70
C ASP A 212 -10.91 31.45 1.11
N GLU A 213 -12.11 31.94 0.83
CA GLU A 213 -13.32 31.12 0.76
C GLU A 213 -13.42 30.54 -0.65
N GLY A 214 -13.08 29.25 -0.81
CA GLY A 214 -13.66 28.43 -1.87
C GLY A 214 -12.70 27.67 -2.78
N GLU A 215 -12.02 26.65 -2.26
CA GLU A 215 -11.76 25.45 -3.05
C GLU A 215 -12.47 24.25 -2.44
N GLU A 216 -13.61 23.92 -3.05
CA GLU A 216 -14.32 22.67 -2.81
C GLU A 216 -13.37 21.47 -2.99
N PRO A 217 -13.40 20.47 -2.08
CA PRO A 217 -12.65 19.24 -2.30
C PRO A 217 -13.25 18.51 -3.50
N SER A 218 -12.55 18.63 -4.63
CA SER A 218 -12.81 17.89 -5.85
C SER A 218 -13.03 16.42 -5.50
N ASN A 219 -14.23 15.97 -5.84
CA ASN A 219 -14.76 14.63 -5.69
C ASN A 219 -13.82 13.60 -6.35
N PHE A 220 -12.84 13.09 -5.59
CA PHE A 220 -11.93 12.03 -6.03
C PHE A 220 -12.65 10.68 -6.01
N SER A 221 -13.38 10.45 -7.10
CA SER A 221 -13.57 9.18 -7.81
C SER A 221 -13.55 7.91 -6.95
N SER A 222 -14.70 7.62 -6.35
CA SER A 222 -15.13 6.27 -6.05
C SER A 222 -15.42 5.53 -7.37
N TYR A 223 -14.43 4.80 -7.89
CA TYR A 223 -14.64 3.80 -8.94
C TYR A 223 -14.11 2.45 -8.47
N ALA A 224 -14.82 1.84 -7.52
CA ALA A 224 -14.73 0.41 -7.26
C ALA A 224 -15.97 -0.08 -6.52
N SER A 225 -16.94 -0.58 -7.28
CA SER A 225 -17.92 -1.65 -6.95
C SER A 225 -19.35 -1.27 -7.33
N SER A 226 -19.64 -1.30 -8.63
CA SER A 226 -20.98 -1.67 -9.09
C SER A 226 -20.83 -2.41 -10.43
N LEU A 227 -20.55 -3.71 -10.33
CA LEU A 227 -20.59 -4.64 -11.44
C LEU A 227 -21.42 -5.85 -10.99
N PHE A 228 -22.71 -5.62 -10.73
CA PHE A 228 -23.72 -6.67 -10.68
C PHE A 228 -25.06 -6.10 -11.15
N GLY A 229 -25.42 -6.48 -12.38
CA GLY A 229 -26.77 -6.77 -12.87
C GLY A 229 -27.89 -5.75 -12.63
N GLY A 230 -28.10 -4.87 -13.60
CA GLY A 230 -29.40 -4.28 -13.88
C GLY A 230 -29.83 -4.71 -15.29
N GLU A 231 -30.61 -5.78 -15.39
CA GLU A 231 -31.46 -6.05 -16.54
C GLU A 231 -32.78 -5.31 -16.30
N GLY A 232 -33.14 -4.44 -17.23
CA GLY A 232 -34.46 -3.83 -17.32
C GLY A 232 -34.96 -3.99 -18.75
N GLU A 233 -36.04 -4.75 -18.91
CA GLU A 233 -36.97 -4.72 -20.05
C GLU A 233 -38.36 -4.77 -19.39
N GLU A 234 -39.04 -3.62 -19.30
CA GLU A 234 -40.10 -3.15 -20.21
C GLU A 234 -41.36 -4.03 -20.20
N ASP A 235 -42.40 -3.45 -19.58
CA ASP A 235 -43.77 -3.91 -19.55
C ASP A 235 -44.39 -3.95 -20.96
N VAL A 236 -44.82 -5.14 -21.40
CA VAL A 236 -45.88 -5.27 -22.41
C VAL A 236 -46.85 -6.39 -21.99
N ALA A 237 -48.12 -6.05 -22.01
CA ALA A 237 -49.23 -6.83 -21.46
C ALA A 237 -49.68 -8.02 -22.34
N LEU A 238 -50.42 -8.94 -21.68
CA LEU A 238 -51.34 -9.97 -22.19
C LEU A 238 -50.71 -11.27 -22.75
N ASP A 239 -50.85 -12.39 -22.02
CA ASP A 239 -51.88 -13.42 -22.28
C ASP A 239 -51.49 -14.86 -21.79
N GLU A 240 -52.51 -15.54 -21.27
CA GLU A 240 -52.77 -16.99 -21.09
C GLU A 240 -51.68 -18.06 -20.73
N SER A 241 -51.80 -18.58 -19.50
CA SER A 241 -51.84 -20.01 -19.07
C SER A 241 -50.75 -21.02 -19.49
N ILE A 242 -49.74 -21.30 -18.62
CA ILE A 242 -48.98 -22.59 -18.54
C ILE A 242 -48.50 -22.86 -17.08
N PRO A 243 -48.56 -24.12 -16.54
CA PRO A 243 -48.36 -24.47 -15.12
C PRO A 243 -46.89 -24.61 -14.63
N PRO A 244 -46.64 -24.66 -13.30
CA PRO A 244 -45.30 -24.47 -12.73
C PRO A 244 -44.43 -25.73 -12.73
N LYS A 245 -43.12 -25.54 -12.97
CA LYS A 245 -42.05 -26.55 -12.78
C LYS A 245 -41.25 -26.29 -11.49
N PRO A 246 -40.75 -27.35 -10.83
CA PRO A 246 -40.29 -27.30 -9.44
C PRO A 246 -38.86 -26.75 -9.26
N SER A 247 -38.71 -26.02 -8.15
CA SER A 247 -37.49 -25.47 -7.58
C SER A 247 -36.46 -26.55 -7.19
N LYS A 248 -35.22 -26.41 -7.66
CA LYS A 248 -34.06 -27.16 -7.15
C LYS A 248 -33.33 -26.33 -6.09
N THR A 249 -33.30 -26.85 -4.88
CA THR A 249 -32.45 -26.39 -3.77
C THR A 249 -31.05 -26.97 -3.94
N GLU A 250 -30.03 -26.11 -4.00
CA GLU A 250 -28.62 -26.50 -3.99
C GLU A 250 -28.14 -26.74 -2.54
N THR A 251 -27.93 -28.00 -2.19
CA THR A 251 -27.29 -28.43 -0.94
C THR A 251 -25.79 -28.60 -1.16
N LYS A 252 -24.98 -27.83 -0.44
CA LYS A 252 -23.50 -27.88 -0.46
C LYS A 252 -22.97 -29.24 0.04
N PRO A 253 -21.97 -29.86 -0.60
CA PRO A 253 -21.35 -31.08 -0.10
C PRO A 253 -20.29 -30.81 0.99
N SER A 254 -20.38 -31.61 2.05
CA SER A 254 -19.48 -31.73 3.20
C SER A 254 -18.10 -32.27 2.80
N MET A 255 -17.03 -31.69 3.36
CA MET A 255 -15.64 -32.13 3.15
C MET A 255 -15.29 -33.33 4.06
N PRO A 256 -14.61 -34.38 3.57
CA PRO A 256 -14.08 -35.45 4.42
C PRO A 256 -12.73 -35.06 5.07
N PRO A 257 -12.39 -35.65 6.23
CA PRO A 257 -11.21 -35.30 7.02
C PRO A 257 -9.89 -35.87 6.45
N ALA A 258 -8.82 -35.11 6.68
CA ALA A 258 -7.46 -35.40 6.25
C ALA A 258 -6.85 -36.61 6.99
N VAL A 259 -6.44 -37.62 6.22
CA VAL A 259 -5.67 -38.78 6.72
C VAL A 259 -4.18 -38.48 6.60
N SER A 260 -3.51 -38.27 7.72
CA SER A 260 -2.05 -38.13 7.83
C SER A 260 -1.37 -39.51 7.83
N LYS A 261 -0.65 -39.85 6.75
CA LYS A 261 0.24 -41.01 6.69
C LYS A 261 1.65 -40.63 7.16
N SER A 262 2.01 -41.03 8.38
CA SER A 262 3.38 -41.03 8.90
C SER A 262 4.18 -42.20 8.32
N ARG A 263 5.20 -41.92 7.52
CA ARG A 263 6.09 -42.92 6.93
C ARG A 263 7.29 -43.14 7.87
N SER A 264 7.19 -44.19 8.68
CA SER A 264 8.30 -44.76 9.47
C SER A 264 9.31 -45.41 8.52
N GLY A 265 10.56 -44.93 8.54
CA GLY A 265 11.67 -45.49 7.78
C GLY A 265 12.59 -46.28 8.71
N THR A 266 12.56 -47.60 8.57
CA THR A 266 13.44 -48.55 9.26
C THR A 266 14.86 -48.45 8.70
N ILE A 267 15.82 -48.04 9.52
CA ILE A 267 17.26 -48.03 9.19
C ILE A 267 17.86 -49.37 9.66
N ASN A 268 18.42 -50.12 8.71
CA ASN A 268 19.10 -51.38 8.96
C ASN A 268 20.45 -51.15 9.67
N LYS A 269 20.63 -51.75 10.84
CA LYS A 269 21.90 -51.85 11.57
C LYS A 269 22.74 -52.99 11.00
N SER A 270 23.84 -52.68 10.33
CA SER A 270 24.93 -53.63 10.07
C SER A 270 25.82 -53.73 11.31
N LYS A 271 26.02 -54.97 11.77
CA LYS A 271 26.93 -55.35 12.86
C LYS A 271 28.36 -55.33 12.31
N ASN A 272 29.25 -54.56 12.93
CA ASN A 272 30.69 -54.76 12.81
C ASN A 272 31.29 -54.90 14.21
N THR A 273 31.76 -56.10 14.52
CA THR A 273 32.42 -56.48 15.77
C THR A 273 33.92 -56.43 15.55
N LEU A 274 34.63 -55.48 16.17
CA LEU A 274 36.07 -55.65 16.40
C LEU A 274 36.57 -54.71 17.51
N GLY A 275 37.34 -55.28 18.44
CA GLY A 275 38.34 -54.56 19.22
C GLY A 275 37.88 -53.98 20.56
N HIS A 276 37.75 -54.84 21.55
CA HIS A 276 37.63 -54.47 22.96
C HIS A 276 39.04 -54.43 23.57
N ALA A 277 39.47 -53.28 24.11
CA ALA A 277 40.43 -53.09 25.21
C ALA A 277 41.32 -51.84 25.02
N THR A 278 40.74 -50.65 25.25
CA THR A 278 41.38 -49.42 25.82
C THR A 278 40.40 -48.25 25.66
N LYS A 279 39.25 -48.27 26.35
CA LYS A 279 38.20 -47.24 26.22
C LYS A 279 37.50 -46.89 27.54
N LYS A 280 38.16 -46.99 28.70
CA LYS A 280 37.52 -46.61 29.96
C LYS A 280 37.72 -45.16 30.37
N HIS A 281 38.70 -44.43 29.82
CA HIS A 281 38.94 -43.03 30.20
C HIS A 281 38.50 -41.97 29.17
N ALA A 282 38.21 -42.37 27.93
CA ALA A 282 37.76 -41.47 26.86
C ALA A 282 36.23 -41.38 26.72
N ILE A 283 35.47 -42.11 27.54
CA ILE A 283 33.98 -42.12 27.47
C ILE A 283 33.38 -41.01 28.36
N GLU A 284 34.01 -40.66 29.48
CA GLU A 284 33.46 -39.62 30.38
C GLU A 284 33.57 -38.19 29.82
N ILE A 285 34.55 -37.89 28.95
CA ILE A 285 34.70 -36.54 28.36
C ILE A 285 33.69 -36.28 27.21
N PHE A 286 33.12 -37.33 26.60
CA PHE A 286 32.11 -37.18 25.55
C PHE A 286 30.68 -36.98 26.10
N ASP A 287 30.43 -37.30 27.37
CA ASP A 287 29.09 -37.22 27.98
C ASP A 287 28.71 -35.79 28.43
N ASP A 288 29.68 -34.89 28.63
CA ASP A 288 29.37 -33.51 29.04
C ASP A 288 29.14 -32.58 27.85
N ASN A 289 29.88 -32.73 26.74
CA ASN A 289 29.62 -31.97 25.51
C ASN A 289 28.23 -32.28 24.90
N THR A 290 27.74 -33.50 25.03
CA THR A 290 26.42 -33.88 24.50
C THR A 290 25.26 -33.29 25.29
N LYS A 291 25.45 -32.99 26.59
CA LYS A 291 24.44 -32.30 27.41
C LYS A 291 24.30 -30.82 27.03
N GLU A 292 25.41 -30.13 26.80
CA GLU A 292 25.39 -28.73 26.37
C GLU A 292 24.75 -28.56 24.99
N GLU A 293 25.07 -29.44 24.04
CA GLU A 293 24.43 -29.44 22.72
C GLU A 293 22.92 -29.71 22.82
N ALA A 294 22.49 -30.64 23.68
CA ALA A 294 21.08 -30.91 23.90
C ALA A 294 20.33 -29.69 24.48
N GLN A 295 20.93 -29.00 25.44
CA GLN A 295 20.37 -27.77 26.02
C GLN A 295 20.27 -26.65 24.98
N CYS A 296 21.29 -26.48 24.13
CA CYS A 296 21.26 -25.50 23.05
C CYS A 296 20.14 -25.78 22.03
N ILE A 297 19.96 -27.04 21.64
CA ILE A 297 18.88 -27.47 20.74
C ILE A 297 17.51 -27.21 21.36
N GLU A 298 17.35 -27.48 22.66
CA GLU A 298 16.10 -27.24 23.37
C GLU A 298 15.79 -25.74 23.49
N ALA A 299 16.79 -24.90 23.80
CA ALA A 299 16.65 -23.45 23.81
C ALA A 299 16.19 -22.91 22.44
N MET A 300 16.81 -23.36 21.34
CA MET A 300 16.38 -22.97 19.98
C MET A 300 14.95 -23.41 19.65
N ARG A 301 14.52 -24.57 20.14
CA ARG A 301 13.12 -25.04 19.97
C ARG A 301 12.16 -24.14 20.72
N ASN A 302 12.49 -23.75 21.96
CA ASN A 302 11.69 -22.86 22.77
C ASN A 302 11.59 -21.46 22.13
N ASP A 303 12.71 -20.89 21.65
CA ASP A 303 12.72 -19.61 20.93
C ASP A 303 11.88 -19.65 19.66
N ARG A 304 11.91 -20.77 18.93
CA ARG A 304 11.06 -20.94 17.75
C ARG A 304 9.58 -20.98 18.11
N VAL A 305 9.22 -21.55 19.26
CA VAL A 305 7.83 -21.58 19.75
C VAL A 305 7.38 -20.19 20.21
N THR A 306 8.23 -19.46 20.94
CA THR A 306 7.91 -18.10 21.40
C THR A 306 7.76 -17.14 20.21
N LEU A 307 8.62 -17.25 19.18
CA LEU A 307 8.51 -16.44 17.97
C LEU A 307 7.20 -16.71 17.22
N LYS A 308 6.80 -17.98 17.07
CA LYS A 308 5.51 -18.35 16.46
C LYS A 308 4.32 -17.78 17.24
N ARG A 309 4.39 -17.75 18.57
CA ARG A 309 3.36 -17.16 19.43
C ARG A 309 3.25 -15.65 19.22
N LYS A 310 4.38 -14.93 19.19
CA LYS A 310 4.42 -13.48 18.89
C LYS A 310 3.86 -13.18 17.49
N ASP A 311 4.20 -13.99 16.50
CA ASP A 311 3.65 -13.85 15.13
C ASP A 311 2.12 -14.04 15.09
N GLN A 312 1.58 -14.98 15.87
CA GLN A 312 0.13 -15.17 16.00
C GLN A 312 -0.53 -13.99 16.70
N GLU A 313 0.09 -13.46 17.76
CA GLU A 313 -0.39 -12.28 18.49
C GLU A 313 -0.43 -11.04 17.59
N ILE A 314 0.64 -10.78 16.81
CA ILE A 314 0.67 -9.69 15.83
C ILE A 314 -0.44 -9.84 14.79
N LYS A 315 -0.72 -11.07 14.32
CA LYS A 315 -1.82 -11.33 13.39
C LYS A 315 -3.18 -11.03 14.03
N MET A 316 -3.40 -11.44 15.27
CA MET A 316 -4.63 -11.16 16.01
C MET A 316 -4.82 -9.67 16.24
N MET A 317 -3.76 -8.93 16.62
CA MET A 317 -3.82 -7.47 16.75
C MET A 317 -4.16 -6.77 15.44
N ARG A 318 -3.61 -7.22 14.30
CA ARG A 318 -3.97 -6.65 12.97
C ARG A 318 -5.44 -6.86 12.63
N VAL A 319 -5.99 -8.03 12.94
CA VAL A 319 -7.42 -8.32 12.73
C VAL A 319 -8.28 -7.48 13.67
N SER A 320 -7.89 -7.36 14.94
CA SER A 320 -8.58 -6.54 15.94
C SER A 320 -8.59 -5.06 15.53
N ASN A 321 -7.45 -4.49 15.12
CA ASN A 321 -7.37 -3.10 14.63
C ASN A 321 -8.21 -2.89 13.36
N LYS A 322 -8.25 -3.87 12.45
CA LYS A 322 -9.10 -3.79 11.26
C LYS A 322 -10.58 -3.76 11.65
N ARG A 323 -11.00 -4.56 12.63
CA ARG A 323 -12.37 -4.57 13.14
C ARG A 323 -12.72 -3.25 13.84
N ALA A 324 -11.85 -2.75 14.70
CA ALA A 324 -12.05 -1.47 15.37
C ALA A 324 -12.17 -0.30 14.38
N LYS A 325 -11.43 -0.33 13.27
CA LYS A 325 -11.55 0.67 12.20
C LYS A 325 -12.90 0.60 11.49
N LEU A 326 -13.40 -0.61 11.18
CA LEU A 326 -14.72 -0.77 10.57
C LEU A 326 -15.83 -0.32 11.54
N ASP A 327 -15.72 -0.69 12.81
CA ASP A 327 -16.69 -0.27 13.84
C ASP A 327 -16.70 1.27 14.03
N ALA A 328 -15.55 1.95 13.84
CA ALA A 328 -15.48 3.41 13.86
C ALA A 328 -16.14 4.03 12.62
N GLU A 329 -15.88 3.49 11.43
CA GLU A 329 -16.49 3.96 10.18
C GLU A 329 -18.03 3.81 10.19
N ASP A 330 -18.54 2.72 10.76
CA ASP A 330 -19.98 2.50 10.90
C ASP A 330 -20.60 3.48 11.90
N ARG A 331 -19.90 3.81 13.01
CA ARG A 331 -20.36 4.86 13.94
C ARG A 331 -20.40 6.25 13.31
N ASP A 332 -19.44 6.56 12.43
CA ASP A 332 -19.40 7.84 11.72
C ASP A 332 -20.55 7.93 10.70
N LYS A 333 -20.86 6.83 10.01
CA LYS A 333 -22.04 6.75 9.12
C LYS A 333 -23.35 6.91 9.90
N ASP A 334 -23.49 6.25 11.05
CA ASP A 334 -24.66 6.38 11.93
C ASP A 334 -24.82 7.81 12.49
N ARG A 335 -23.70 8.51 12.74
CA ARG A 335 -23.71 9.91 13.15
C ARG A 335 -24.19 10.81 12.01
N ALA A 336 -23.59 10.66 10.83
CA ALA A 336 -23.96 11.43 9.65
C ALA A 336 -25.43 11.20 9.24
N PHE A 337 -25.93 9.98 9.40
CA PHE A 337 -27.35 9.66 9.17
C PHE A 337 -28.26 10.41 10.16
N ARG A 338 -27.94 10.39 11.46
CA ARG A 338 -28.70 11.12 12.48
C ARG A 338 -28.67 12.63 12.29
N GLU A 339 -27.54 13.20 11.87
CA GLU A 339 -27.44 14.62 11.55
C GLU A 339 -28.34 14.99 10.36
N ARG A 340 -28.35 14.18 9.29
CA ARG A 340 -29.27 14.38 8.16
C ARG A 340 -30.73 14.32 8.59
N GLU A 341 -31.10 13.36 9.43
CA GLU A 341 -32.47 13.26 9.97
C GLU A 341 -32.85 14.50 10.81
N GLN A 342 -31.93 15.00 11.65
CA GLN A 342 -32.15 16.23 12.40
C GLN A 342 -32.32 17.45 11.48
N THR A 343 -31.51 17.60 10.44
CA THR A 343 -31.66 18.71 9.48
C THR A 343 -33.00 18.65 8.74
N TYR A 344 -33.42 17.45 8.33
CA TYR A 344 -34.72 17.25 7.66
C TYR A 344 -35.88 17.62 8.58
N THR A 345 -35.86 17.17 9.84
CA THR A 345 -36.92 17.52 10.81
C THR A 345 -36.91 19.00 11.16
N ALA A 346 -35.75 19.66 11.21
CA ALA A 346 -35.65 21.11 11.40
C ALA A 346 -36.25 21.88 10.23
N GLN A 347 -35.94 21.49 8.99
CA GLN A 347 -36.54 22.07 7.78
C GLN A 347 -38.05 21.89 7.74
N GLN A 348 -38.55 20.72 8.16
CA GLN A 348 -39.99 20.48 8.21
C GLN A 348 -40.68 21.39 9.23
N ARG A 349 -40.11 21.52 10.44
CA ARG A 349 -40.64 22.45 11.45
C ARG A 349 -40.62 23.91 10.99
N ASP A 350 -39.60 24.32 10.24
CA ASP A 350 -39.53 25.67 9.69
C ASP A 350 -40.64 25.91 8.64
N LYS A 351 -40.86 24.95 7.74
CA LYS A 351 -41.99 24.99 6.80
C LYS A 351 -43.34 25.04 7.52
N ASP A 352 -43.53 24.24 8.56
CA ASP A 352 -44.77 24.22 9.34
C ASP A 352 -45.00 25.57 10.05
N ARG A 353 -43.93 26.19 10.58
CA ARG A 353 -43.99 27.56 11.16
C ARG A 353 -44.32 28.62 10.11
N GLN A 354 -43.70 28.56 8.94
CA GLN A 354 -44.02 29.48 7.83
C GLN A 354 -45.48 29.36 7.41
N HIS A 355 -46.00 28.12 7.33
CA HIS A 355 -47.40 27.86 7.05
C HIS A 355 -48.32 28.40 8.15
N GLU A 356 -47.98 28.21 9.43
CA GLU A 356 -48.74 28.77 10.56
C GLU A 356 -48.80 30.30 10.53
N ILE A 357 -47.66 30.97 10.28
CA ILE A 357 -47.58 32.43 10.12
C ILE A 357 -48.47 32.89 8.95
N LEU A 358 -48.38 32.21 7.81
CA LEU A 358 -49.18 32.54 6.62
C LEU A 358 -50.68 32.43 6.91
N MET A 359 -51.09 31.35 7.59
CA MET A 359 -52.49 31.15 7.99
C MET A 359 -52.97 32.20 8.99
N GLY A 360 -52.13 32.62 9.94
CA GLY A 360 -52.43 33.70 10.87
C GLY A 360 -52.64 35.05 10.17
N LEU A 361 -51.77 35.38 9.19
CA LEU A 361 -51.89 36.61 8.41
C LEU A 361 -53.18 36.64 7.57
N LEU A 362 -53.54 35.52 6.93
CA LEU A 362 -54.79 35.39 6.18
C LEU A 362 -56.02 35.58 7.08
N GLN A 363 -56.00 35.04 8.30
CA GLN A 363 -57.08 35.24 9.28
C GLN A 363 -57.21 36.69 9.75
N SER A 364 -56.11 37.44 9.75
CA SER A 364 -56.10 38.88 10.10
C SER A 364 -56.54 39.82 8.96
N GLY A 365 -56.85 39.28 7.76
CA GLY A 365 -57.36 40.05 6.63
C GLY A 365 -56.29 40.72 5.76
N VAL A 366 -55.01 40.32 5.88
CA VAL A 366 -53.93 40.80 5.00
C VAL A 366 -54.15 40.27 3.58
N ASP A 367 -54.16 41.15 2.59
CA ASP A 367 -54.43 40.79 1.19
C ASP A 367 -53.25 40.01 0.57
N ALA A 368 -53.54 39.03 -0.29
CA ALA A 368 -52.56 38.14 -0.91
C ALA A 368 -51.57 38.87 -1.84
N LYS A 369 -51.88 40.11 -2.26
CA LYS A 369 -50.95 40.99 -2.97
C LYS A 369 -49.85 41.52 -2.04
N GLU A 370 -50.20 41.89 -0.82
CA GLU A 370 -49.27 42.44 0.16
C GLU A 370 -48.31 41.33 0.65
N LEU A 371 -48.82 40.13 0.90
CA LEU A 371 -48.01 38.95 1.25
C LEU A 371 -47.01 38.56 0.16
N ARG A 372 -47.36 38.72 -1.13
CA ARG A 372 -46.43 38.52 -2.25
C ARG A 372 -45.34 39.59 -2.29
N GLY A 373 -45.67 40.85 -1.99
CA GLY A 373 -44.70 41.94 -1.87
C GLY A 373 -43.66 41.71 -0.77
N MET A 374 -44.04 40.98 0.29
CA MET A 374 -43.14 40.61 1.39
C MET A 374 -42.32 39.33 1.11
N GLY A 375 -42.48 38.70 -0.05
CA GLY A 375 -41.78 37.45 -0.39
C GLY A 375 -42.25 36.21 0.39
N LEU A 376 -43.40 36.28 1.08
CA LEU A 376 -43.94 35.19 1.89
C LEU A 376 -44.76 34.18 1.09
N LEU A 377 -45.09 34.51 -0.16
CA LEU A 377 -45.77 33.62 -1.09
C LEU A 377 -44.87 33.40 -2.32
N PRO A 378 -44.80 32.17 -2.85
CA PRO A 378 -44.07 31.90 -4.08
C PRO A 378 -44.60 32.78 -5.23
N PRO A 379 -43.73 33.22 -6.15
CA PRO A 379 -44.14 34.01 -7.30
C PRO A 379 -45.22 33.26 -8.08
N SER A 380 -46.27 33.98 -8.47
CA SER A 380 -47.39 33.43 -9.23
C SER A 380 -46.86 32.85 -10.54
N SER A 381 -46.88 31.51 -10.68
CA SER A 381 -46.47 30.82 -11.90
C SER A 381 -47.36 31.10 -13.12
N LEU A 382 -48.43 31.88 -12.94
CA LEU A 382 -49.31 32.35 -14.02
C LEU A 382 -48.79 33.59 -14.75
N ASP A 383 -47.63 34.14 -14.37
CA ASP A 383 -46.99 35.19 -15.17
C ASP A 383 -46.16 34.55 -16.30
N THR A 384 -46.84 33.89 -17.23
CA THR A 384 -46.25 33.20 -18.39
C THR A 384 -45.78 34.15 -19.50
N ASN A 385 -45.51 35.42 -19.19
CA ASN A 385 -44.90 36.37 -20.13
C ASN A 385 -43.37 36.28 -20.11
N ASP A 386 -42.83 35.06 -20.19
CA ASP A 386 -41.40 34.84 -20.44
C ASP A 386 -41.21 34.45 -21.92
N PRO A 387 -40.95 35.42 -22.82
CA PRO A 387 -40.88 35.18 -24.26
C PRO A 387 -39.65 34.36 -24.69
N PHE A 388 -38.76 33.95 -23.77
CA PHE A 388 -37.49 33.31 -24.11
C PHE A 388 -37.49 31.77 -24.04
N LYS A 389 -38.59 31.12 -23.64
CA LYS A 389 -38.61 29.66 -23.39
C LYS A 389 -38.94 28.76 -24.59
N LEU A 390 -38.80 29.26 -25.83
CA LEU A 390 -39.19 28.53 -27.06
C LEU A 390 -38.05 27.91 -27.88
N GLY A 391 -36.80 27.94 -27.44
CA GLY A 391 -35.70 27.38 -28.22
C GLY A 391 -34.82 26.48 -27.40
N TYR A 392 -35.07 25.17 -27.39
CA TYR A 392 -34.06 24.11 -27.41
C TYR A 392 -34.78 22.76 -27.42
N SER A 393 -35.13 22.31 -28.62
CA SER A 393 -35.35 20.91 -28.95
C SER A 393 -34.39 20.60 -30.08
N MET A 394 -33.31 19.89 -29.78
CA MET A 394 -32.46 19.14 -30.71
C MET A 394 -31.86 17.95 -29.98
#